data_AF-A0A1V4DF25-F1
#
_entry.id   AF-A0A1V4DF25-F1
#
_cell.length_a   1.000
_cell.length_b   1.000
_cell.length_c   1.000
_cell.angle_alpha   90.00
_cell.angle_beta   90.00
_cell.angle_gamma   90.00
#
_symmetry.space_group_name_H-M   'P 1'
#
loop_
_entity.id
_entity.type
_entity.pdbx_description
1 polymer ?
#
loop_
_entity_poly.entity_id
_entity_poly.type
_entity_poly.pdbx_seq_one_letter_code
_entity_poly.pdbx_strand_id
1 'polypeptide(L)'
;MSYEIDICCHVSGNDFSPNKAEKLIELKFENKIEVGDLILIGKFKDTLSIIGSASLSPFSNQDKFSDDYLINFIELLSENIDILKSCGVQNFDLSLGIFYKDQCNFSFSSQIIKLLNQTGLTLNISCFQIEN
;
A
#
# COMPACT_ATOMS: atom_id res chain seq x y z
N MET A 1 -17.02 19.71 3.06
CA MET A 1 -16.33 18.66 2.27
C MET A 1 -16.24 17.42 3.13
N SER A 2 -17.05 16.40 2.83
CA SER A 2 -16.84 15.05 3.38
C SER A 2 -16.06 14.27 2.33
N TYR A 3 -14.83 13.93 2.64
CA TYR A 3 -14.08 12.95 1.89
C TYR A 3 -13.57 11.88 2.85
N GLU A 4 -13.46 10.67 2.35
CA GLU A 4 -12.78 9.56 3.01
C GLU A 4 -11.53 9.26 2.21
N ILE A 5 -10.43 9.00 2.90
CA ILE A 5 -9.15 8.67 2.28
C ILE A 5 -8.70 7.31 2.80
N ASP A 6 -8.41 6.43 1.86
CA ASP A 6 -7.81 5.13 2.10
C ASP A 6 -6.36 5.14 1.60
N ILE A 7 -5.45 4.59 2.40
CA ILE A 7 -4.03 4.46 2.04
C ILE A 7 -3.62 3.01 2.18
N CYS A 8 -3.03 2.48 1.13
CA CYS A 8 -2.49 1.13 1.12
C CYS A 8 -1.21 1.08 0.31
N CYS A 9 -0.25 0.27 0.73
CA CYS A 9 0.88 -0.14 -0.09
C CYS A 9 0.72 -1.60 -0.45
N HIS A 10 0.52 -1.89 -1.73
CA HIS A 10 0.57 -3.26 -2.23
C HIS A 10 2.02 -3.61 -2.56
N VAL A 11 2.47 -4.76 -2.07
CA VAL A 11 3.80 -5.30 -2.36
C VAL A 11 3.68 -6.63 -3.06
N SER A 12 4.51 -6.87 -4.08
CA SER A 12 4.50 -8.12 -4.83
C SER A 12 5.85 -8.48 -5.43
N GLY A 13 6.03 -9.76 -5.75
CA GLY A 13 7.19 -10.25 -6.48
C GLY A 13 7.14 -11.75 -6.73
N ASN A 14 7.90 -12.22 -7.72
CA ASN A 14 7.89 -13.62 -8.14
C ASN A 14 8.35 -14.58 -7.04
N ASP A 15 9.28 -14.15 -6.20
CA ASP A 15 9.84 -14.92 -5.08
C ASP A 15 9.44 -14.34 -3.73
N PHE A 16 8.47 -13.41 -3.72
CA PHE A 16 8.05 -12.75 -2.50
C PHE A 16 7.33 -13.73 -1.57
N SER A 17 7.75 -13.77 -0.30
CA SER A 17 7.02 -14.48 0.74
C SER A 17 6.56 -13.52 1.84
N PRO A 18 5.26 -13.14 1.87
CA PRO A 18 4.70 -12.30 2.91
C PRO A 18 4.98 -12.84 4.32
N ASN A 19 4.79 -14.15 4.56
CA ASN A 19 4.96 -14.71 5.90
C ASN A 19 6.42 -14.74 6.35
N LYS A 20 7.37 -14.83 5.41
CA LYS A 20 8.80 -14.67 5.72
C LYS A 20 9.10 -13.21 6.08
N ALA A 21 8.57 -12.27 5.32
CA ALA A 21 8.79 -10.85 5.55
C ALA A 21 8.24 -10.38 6.91
N GLU A 22 7.01 -10.75 7.30
CA GLU A 22 6.45 -10.41 8.64
C GLU A 22 7.28 -10.90 9.83
N LYS A 23 8.10 -11.93 9.65
CA LYS A 23 8.98 -12.42 10.73
C LYS A 23 10.25 -11.58 10.87
N LEU A 24 10.58 -10.80 9.85
CA LEU A 24 11.78 -9.97 9.78
C LEU A 24 11.49 -8.49 10.04
N ILE A 25 10.27 -8.06 9.75
CA ILE A 25 9.80 -6.70 9.98
C ILE A 25 8.71 -6.75 11.05
N GLU A 26 8.66 -5.78 11.96
CA GLU A 26 7.61 -5.70 12.99
C GLU A 26 6.26 -5.19 12.43
N LEU A 27 5.96 -5.51 11.17
CA LEU A 27 4.74 -5.13 10.46
C LEU A 27 3.89 -6.35 10.15
N LYS A 28 2.57 -6.15 10.20
CA LYS A 28 1.60 -7.15 9.78
C LYS A 28 1.06 -6.80 8.41
N PHE A 29 1.09 -7.77 7.52
CA PHE A 29 0.48 -7.71 6.21
C PHE A 29 -0.97 -8.15 6.26
N GLU A 30 -1.75 -7.56 5.38
CA GLU A 30 -3.12 -7.91 5.05
C GLU A 30 -3.15 -8.59 3.68
N ASN A 31 -4.24 -9.33 3.40
CA ASN A 31 -4.49 -9.95 2.09
C ASN A 31 -3.29 -10.73 1.53
N LYS A 32 -2.60 -11.46 2.41
CA LYS A 32 -1.40 -12.24 2.07
C LYS A 32 -1.73 -13.38 1.12
N ILE A 33 -0.88 -13.53 0.10
CA ILE A 33 -0.90 -14.63 -0.86
C ILE A 33 0.56 -15.07 -1.05
N GLU A 34 0.87 -16.32 -0.76
CA GLU A 34 2.15 -16.94 -1.09
C GLU A 34 2.16 -17.44 -2.53
N VAL A 35 3.36 -17.62 -3.09
CA VAL A 35 3.52 -18.32 -4.37
C VAL A 35 2.97 -19.74 -4.24
N GLY A 36 2.04 -20.11 -5.12
CA GLY A 36 1.36 -21.40 -5.11
C GLY A 36 0.06 -21.44 -4.29
N ASP A 37 -0.33 -20.35 -3.60
CA ASP A 37 -1.63 -20.29 -2.92
C ASP A 37 -2.79 -20.23 -3.90
N LEU A 38 -3.95 -20.77 -3.53
CA LEU A 38 -5.18 -20.67 -4.31
C LEU A 38 -5.76 -19.25 -4.24
N ILE A 39 -5.94 -18.60 -5.38
CA ILE A 39 -6.56 -17.28 -5.47
C ILE A 39 -8.07 -17.42 -5.30
N LEU A 40 -8.63 -16.74 -4.28
CA LEU A 40 -10.04 -16.86 -3.90
C LEU A 40 -10.95 -15.79 -4.52
N ILE A 41 -10.38 -14.68 -5.01
CA ILE A 41 -11.11 -13.49 -5.46
C ILE A 41 -10.54 -12.91 -6.76
N GLY A 42 -11.33 -12.07 -7.42
CA GLY A 42 -10.91 -11.31 -8.58
C GLY A 42 -10.82 -12.12 -9.88
N LYS A 43 -10.14 -11.55 -10.88
CA LYS A 43 -10.08 -12.07 -12.25
C LYS A 43 -9.44 -13.46 -12.35
N PHE A 44 -8.53 -13.80 -11.43
CA PHE A 44 -7.75 -15.03 -11.44
C PHE A 44 -8.23 -16.04 -10.39
N LYS A 45 -9.48 -15.91 -9.94
CA LYS A 45 -10.09 -16.83 -9.00
C LYS A 45 -9.97 -18.29 -9.47
N ASP A 46 -9.79 -19.19 -8.51
CA ASP A 46 -9.66 -20.64 -8.68
C ASP A 46 -8.37 -21.07 -9.42
N THR A 47 -7.37 -20.19 -9.48
CA THR A 47 -6.02 -20.49 -9.99
C THR A 47 -4.97 -20.39 -8.89
N LEU A 48 -3.81 -21.04 -9.08
CA LEU A 48 -2.68 -20.90 -8.17
C LEU A 48 -1.91 -19.61 -8.47
N SER A 49 -1.55 -18.87 -7.43
CA SER A 49 -0.78 -17.65 -7.57
C SER A 49 0.63 -17.96 -8.05
N ILE A 50 1.06 -17.26 -9.11
CA ILE A 50 2.43 -17.35 -9.63
C ILE A 50 3.38 -16.33 -8.99
N ILE A 51 2.86 -15.47 -8.10
CA ILE A 51 3.62 -14.45 -7.37
C ILE A 51 3.20 -14.43 -5.91
N GLY A 52 4.08 -13.95 -5.04
CA GLY A 52 3.68 -13.54 -3.70
C GLY A 52 3.13 -12.12 -3.73
N SER A 53 2.13 -11.85 -2.90
CA SER A 53 1.60 -10.50 -2.72
C SER A 53 1.02 -10.27 -1.34
N ALA A 54 1.06 -9.02 -0.90
CA ALA A 54 0.44 -8.58 0.34
C ALA A 54 0.11 -7.09 0.31
N SER A 55 -0.67 -6.63 1.27
CA SER A 55 -1.02 -5.23 1.46
C SER A 55 -0.54 -4.75 2.84
N LEU A 56 -0.01 -3.53 2.90
CA LEU A 56 0.27 -2.82 4.14
C LEU A 56 -0.65 -1.61 4.20
N SER A 57 -1.34 -1.47 5.32
CA SER A 57 -2.16 -0.32 5.62
C SER A 57 -1.56 0.33 6.88
N PRO A 58 -1.33 1.65 6.90
CA PRO A 58 -0.94 2.33 8.13
C PRO A 58 -2.03 2.14 9.20
N PHE A 59 -1.62 2.12 10.46
CA PHE A 59 -2.45 1.72 11.62
C PHE A 59 -3.89 2.26 11.58
N SER A 60 -4.83 1.38 11.94
CA SER A 60 -6.32 1.44 11.98
C SER A 60 -7.05 2.67 11.42
N ASN A 61 -8.11 2.39 10.63
CA ASN A 61 -9.12 3.26 9.99
C ASN A 61 -9.85 4.33 10.87
N GLN A 62 -9.33 4.69 12.03
CA GLN A 62 -9.97 5.62 12.98
C GLN A 62 -9.39 7.04 12.92
N ASP A 63 -8.21 7.24 12.32
CA ASP A 63 -7.60 8.56 12.21
C ASP A 63 -7.99 9.24 10.90
N LYS A 64 -8.35 10.53 11.00
CA LYS A 64 -8.56 11.36 9.80
C LYS A 64 -7.22 11.53 9.09
N PHE A 65 -7.22 11.37 7.77
CA PHE A 65 -6.05 11.60 6.94
C PHE A 65 -5.38 12.95 7.23
N SER A 66 -4.06 12.93 7.38
CA SER A 66 -3.19 14.09 7.47
C SER A 66 -1.91 13.85 6.65
N ASP A 67 -1.21 14.92 6.29
CA ASP A 67 0.11 14.81 5.65
C ASP A 67 1.09 14.01 6.51
N ASP A 68 1.08 14.22 7.84
CA ASP A 68 1.92 13.50 8.79
C ASP A 68 1.66 11.98 8.74
N TYR A 69 0.40 11.58 8.52
CA TYR A 69 0.03 10.17 8.41
C TYR A 69 0.65 9.52 7.16
N LEU A 70 0.59 10.19 6.01
CA LEU A 70 1.23 9.70 4.78
C LEU A 70 2.76 9.75 4.88
N ILE A 71 3.33 10.78 5.50
CA ILE A 71 4.78 10.90 5.76
C ILE A 71 5.26 9.70 6.59
N ASN A 72 4.63 9.45 7.74
CA ASN A 72 5.01 8.34 8.62
C ASN A 72 4.90 7.00 7.90
N PHE A 73 3.92 6.81 7.03
CA PHE A 73 3.78 5.58 6.27
C PHE A 73 4.87 5.41 5.21
N ILE A 74 5.22 6.48 4.49
CA ILE A 74 6.33 6.46 3.53
C ILE A 74 7.66 6.18 4.23
N GLU A 75 7.89 6.80 5.39
CA GLU A 75 9.09 6.57 6.21
C GLU A 75 9.15 5.12 6.69
N LEU A 76 8.04 4.58 7.21
CA LEU A 76 7.96 3.17 7.61
C LEU A 76 8.29 2.20 6.47
N LEU A 77 7.75 2.46 5.27
CA LEU A 77 8.07 1.67 4.09
C LEU A 77 9.54 1.80 3.71
N SER A 78 10.09 3.02 3.79
CA SER A 78 11.49 3.31 3.50
C SER A 78 12.44 2.56 4.43
N GLU A 79 12.14 2.51 5.74
CA GLU A 79 12.97 1.82 6.73
C GLU A 79 13.05 0.32 6.49
N ASN A 80 12.03 -0.26 5.86
CA ASN A 80 11.91 -1.70 5.63
C ASN A 80 12.18 -2.12 4.18
N ILE A 81 12.43 -1.18 3.27
CA ILE A 81 12.45 -1.44 1.81
C ILE A 81 13.49 -2.50 1.42
N ASP A 82 14.68 -2.45 2.01
CA ASP A 82 15.77 -3.37 1.68
C ASP A 82 15.51 -4.78 2.23
N ILE A 83 14.94 -4.88 3.43
CA ILE A 83 14.52 -6.16 4.01
C ILE A 83 13.42 -6.79 3.14
N LEU A 84 12.43 -5.99 2.74
CA LEU A 84 11.33 -6.42 1.87
C LEU A 84 11.84 -6.90 0.51
N LYS A 85 12.78 -6.17 -0.11
CA LYS A 85 13.44 -6.60 -1.35
C LYS A 85 14.22 -7.90 -1.17
N SER A 86 14.92 -8.08 -0.05
CA SER A 86 15.61 -9.34 0.28
C SER A 86 14.65 -10.52 0.50
N CYS A 87 13.38 -10.23 0.77
CA CYS A 87 12.31 -11.22 0.86
C CYS A 87 11.61 -11.50 -0.46
N GLY A 88 12.09 -10.89 -1.57
CA GLY A 88 11.57 -11.12 -2.92
C GLY A 88 10.58 -10.08 -3.42
N VAL A 89 10.33 -8.98 -2.69
CA VAL A 89 9.51 -7.88 -3.21
C VAL A 89 10.22 -7.20 -4.37
N GLN A 90 9.51 -7.06 -5.49
CA GLN A 90 9.98 -6.41 -6.71
C GLN A 90 9.19 -5.12 -6.98
N ASN A 91 7.92 -5.07 -6.56
CA ASN A 91 7.04 -3.93 -6.79
C ASN A 91 6.48 -3.42 -5.47
N PHE A 92 6.43 -2.09 -5.35
CA PHE A 92 5.79 -1.35 -4.26
C PHE A 92 4.81 -0.36 -4.89
N ASP A 93 3.51 -0.60 -4.68
CA ASP A 93 2.44 0.21 -5.22
C ASP A 93 1.74 0.94 -4.07
N LEU A 94 2.27 2.12 -3.72
CA LEU A 94 1.64 3.00 -2.75
C LEU A 94 0.44 3.69 -3.40
N SER A 95 -0.73 3.52 -2.80
CA SER A 95 -2.00 3.95 -3.36
C SER A 95 -2.79 4.79 -2.36
N LEU A 96 -3.40 5.86 -2.87
CA LEU A 96 -4.29 6.76 -2.17
C LEU A 96 -5.67 6.71 -2.85
N GLY A 97 -6.65 6.11 -2.17
CA GLY A 97 -8.04 6.12 -2.58
C GLY A 97 -8.77 7.32 -1.96
N ILE A 98 -9.37 8.17 -2.78
CA ILE A 98 -10.07 9.37 -2.32
C ILE A 98 -11.54 9.27 -2.70
N PHE A 99 -12.42 9.19 -1.72
CA PHE A 99 -13.87 9.14 -1.92
C PHE A 99 -14.47 10.51 -1.61
N TYR A 100 -15.13 11.14 -2.56
CA TYR A 100 -15.60 12.54 -2.43
C TYR A 100 -17.00 12.76 -2.98
N LYS A 101 -17.73 13.75 -2.44
CA LYS A 101 -19.09 14.11 -2.93
C LYS A 101 -19.10 15.20 -4.00
N ASP A 102 -18.42 16.31 -3.70
CA ASP A 102 -18.48 17.53 -4.53
C ASP A 102 -17.17 17.73 -5.30
N GLN A 103 -16.20 18.38 -4.66
CA GLN A 103 -14.89 18.70 -5.24
C GLN A 103 -13.80 17.80 -4.67
N CYS A 104 -12.89 17.38 -5.54
CA CYS A 104 -11.73 16.56 -5.21
C CYS A 104 -10.43 17.37 -5.45
N ASN A 105 -10.21 18.40 -4.63
CA ASN A 105 -8.99 19.19 -4.66
C ASN A 105 -8.07 18.74 -3.53
N PHE A 106 -6.85 18.32 -3.87
CA PHE A 106 -5.83 17.91 -2.90
C PHE A 106 -4.48 18.50 -3.26
N SER A 107 -3.68 18.74 -2.23
CA SER A 107 -2.31 19.20 -2.35
C SER A 107 -1.45 18.39 -1.40
N PHE A 108 -0.29 17.98 -1.85
CA PHE A 108 0.72 17.38 -0.98
C PHE A 108 1.72 18.45 -0.57
N SER A 109 2.15 18.43 0.69
CA SER A 109 3.29 19.24 1.11
C SER A 109 4.55 18.89 0.33
N SER A 110 5.46 19.86 0.23
CA SER A 110 6.78 19.66 -0.39
C SER A 110 7.58 18.53 0.27
N GLN A 111 7.33 18.25 1.55
CA GLN A 111 7.95 17.15 2.29
C GLN A 111 7.54 15.79 1.75
N ILE A 112 6.25 15.56 1.49
CA ILE A 112 5.75 14.30 0.88
C ILE A 112 6.39 14.11 -0.49
N ILE A 113 6.41 15.16 -1.33
CA ILE A 113 7.02 15.10 -2.66
C ILE A 113 8.51 14.74 -2.57
N LYS A 114 9.23 15.32 -1.61
CA LYS A 114 10.65 15.00 -1.38
C LYS A 114 10.84 13.56 -0.95
N LEU A 115 10.02 13.04 -0.03
CA LEU A 115 10.11 11.66 0.47
C LEU A 115 9.83 10.63 -0.62
N LEU A 116 8.81 10.84 -1.45
CA LEU A 116 8.54 9.97 -2.61
C LEU A 116 9.74 9.91 -3.56
N ASN A 117 10.35 11.06 -3.86
CA ASN A 117 11.54 11.11 -4.71
C ASN A 117 12.76 10.43 -4.08
N GLN A 118 12.94 10.52 -2.76
CA GLN A 118 14.06 9.90 -2.05
C GLN A 118 13.92 8.37 -1.93
N THR A 119 12.71 7.89 -1.70
CA THR A 119 12.41 6.46 -1.55
C THR A 119 12.27 5.75 -2.91
N GLY A 120 11.99 6.50 -3.97
CA GLY A 120 11.66 5.96 -5.28
C GLY A 120 10.27 5.32 -5.34
N LEU A 121 9.46 5.49 -4.30
CA LEU A 121 8.08 5.03 -4.28
C LEU A 121 7.23 5.90 -5.21
N THR A 122 6.36 5.25 -5.98
CA THR A 122 5.35 5.93 -6.79
C THR A 122 4.04 5.98 -6.00
N LEU A 123 3.46 7.18 -5.90
CA LEU A 123 2.14 7.37 -5.30
C LEU A 123 1.07 7.35 -6.40
N ASN A 124 0.24 6.32 -6.39
CA ASN A 124 -0.94 6.22 -7.23
C ASN A 124 -2.13 6.87 -6.53
N ILE A 125 -2.87 7.73 -7.24
CA ILE A 125 -4.03 8.42 -6.68
C ILE A 125 -5.26 8.03 -7.49
N SER A 126 -6.26 7.46 -6.82
CA SER A 126 -7.54 7.10 -7.41
C SER A 126 -8.64 7.89 -6.73
N CYS A 127 -9.43 8.62 -7.51
CA CYS A 127 -10.52 9.46 -7.01
C CYS A 127 -11.86 8.85 -7.41
N PHE A 128 -12.75 8.68 -6.43
CA PHE A 128 -14.06 8.07 -6.57
C PHE A 128 -15.13 9.06 -6.11
N GLN A 129 -15.99 9.49 -7.04
CA GLN A 129 -17.16 10.26 -6.67
C GLN A 129 -18.18 9.34 -6.01
N ILE A 130 -18.63 9.69 -4.81
CA ILE A 130 -19.69 8.97 -4.08
C ILE A 130 -21.00 9.73 -4.18
N GLU A 131 -22.02 9.08 -4.73
CA GLU A 131 -23.40 9.57 -4.75
C GLU A 131 -24.06 9.29 -3.39
N ASN A 132 -25.03 10.13 -2.99
CA ASN A 132 -25.77 9.94 -1.73
C ASN A 132 -26.67 8.72 -1.76
#